data_AF-A0A5C9EV84-F1
#
_entry.id   AF-A0A5C9EV84-F1
#
_cell.length_a   1.000
_cell.length_b   1.000
_cell.length_c   1.000
_cell.angle_alpha   90.00
_cell.angle_beta   90.00
_cell.angle_gamma   90.00
#
_symmetry.space_group_name_H-M   'P 1'
#
loop_
_entity.id
_entity.type
_entity.pdbx_description
1 polymer ?
#
loop_
_entity_poly.entity_id
_entity_poly.type
_entity_poly.pdbx_seq_one_letter_code
_entity_poly.pdbx_strand_id
1 'polypeptide(L)'
;MGKNLKVVKKDGKIEKFNKERIYEACKAAGASDEVAQEVADKVTEEVHKVSSSTIRELQLKYLEKLDPESSKKMIQYDIRKKPQESASEESVNFNVL
;
A
#
# COMPACT_ATOMS: atom_id res chain seq x y z
N MET A 1 14.76 8.18 -8.08
CA MET A 1 13.69 8.46 -9.07
C MET A 1 12.39 8.73 -8.31
N GLY A 2 12.01 10.00 -8.13
CA GLY A 2 10.76 10.35 -7.47
C GLY A 2 9.57 9.94 -8.32
N LYS A 3 8.64 9.15 -7.76
CA LYS A 3 7.45 8.65 -8.45
C LYS A 3 6.58 9.84 -8.89
N ASN A 4 6.39 10.01 -10.19
CA ASN A 4 5.32 10.86 -10.73
C ASN A 4 3.97 10.16 -10.46
N LEU A 5 3.40 10.40 -9.28
CA LEU A 5 2.07 9.92 -8.93
C LEU A 5 1.06 10.50 -9.92
N LYS A 6 0.19 9.63 -10.45
CA LYS A 6 -0.86 10.01 -11.39
C LYS A 6 -2.22 9.69 -10.80
N VAL A 7 -3.20 10.54 -11.09
CA VAL A 7 -4.60 10.35 -10.70
C VAL A 7 -5.45 10.14 -11.95
N VAL A 8 -6.46 9.29 -11.82
CA VAL A 8 -7.48 9.09 -12.84
C VAL A 8 -8.69 9.94 -12.47
N LYS A 9 -9.06 10.86 -13.34
CA LYS A 9 -10.25 11.71 -13.17
C LYS A 9 -11.53 10.94 -13.45
N LYS A 10 -12.66 11.53 -13.07
CA LYS A 10 -14.01 10.97 -13.32
C LYS A 10 -14.29 10.72 -14.81
N ASP A 11 -13.72 11.52 -15.69
CA ASP A 11 -13.78 11.37 -17.15
C ASP A 11 -12.78 10.33 -17.71
N GLY A 12 -12.03 9.64 -16.85
CA GLY A 12 -11.01 8.67 -17.21
C GLY A 12 -9.65 9.29 -17.56
N LYS A 13 -9.51 10.62 -17.58
CA LYS A 13 -8.25 11.28 -17.92
C LYS A 13 -7.20 11.05 -16.83
N ILE A 14 -5.97 10.78 -17.26
CA ILE A 14 -4.83 10.63 -16.36
C ILE A 14 -4.06 11.96 -16.28
N GLU A 15 -3.86 12.46 -15.07
CA GLU A 15 -3.03 13.66 -14.82
C GLU A 15 -2.04 13.43 -13.68
N LYS A 16 -1.04 14.32 -13.57
CA LYS A 16 -0.14 14.31 -12.41
C LYS A 16 -0.91 14.70 -11.16
N PHE A 17 -0.67 13.98 -10.07
CA PHE A 17 -1.15 14.41 -8.75
C PHE A 17 -0.60 15.79 -8.44
N ASN A 18 -1.48 16.70 -8.00
CA ASN A 18 -1.11 18.04 -7.57
C ASN A 18 -1.72 18.31 -6.18
N LYS A 19 -0.85 18.41 -5.17
CA LYS A 19 -1.21 18.71 -3.78
C LYS A 19 -1.95 20.04 -3.65
N GLU A 20 -1.59 21.05 -4.45
CA GLU A 20 -2.21 22.39 -4.42
C GLU A 20 -3.71 22.31 -4.71
N ARG A 21 -4.15 21.35 -5.54
CA ARG A 21 -5.59 21.16 -5.81
C ARG A 21 -6.38 20.74 -4.57
N ILE A 22 -5.75 20.06 -3.62
CA ILE A 22 -6.38 19.69 -2.35
C ILE A 22 -6.48 20.93 -1.45
N TYR A 23 -5.39 21.68 -1.34
CA TYR A 23 -5.35 22.94 -0.60
C TYR A 23 -6.43 23.91 -1.09
N GLU A 24 -6.46 24.21 -2.39
CA GLU A 24 -7.44 25.13 -3.00
C GLU A 24 -8.88 24.64 -2.81
N ALA A 25 -9.12 23.33 -2.87
CA ALA A 25 -10.45 22.77 -2.62
C ALA A 25 -10.88 22.97 -1.15
N CYS A 26 -9.96 22.77 -0.19
CA CYS A 26 -10.22 23.05 1.23
C CYS A 26 -10.46 24.54 1.48
N LYS A 27 -9.67 25.42 0.85
CA LYS A 27 -9.86 26.88 0.90
C LYS A 27 -11.21 27.30 0.36
N ALA A 28 -11.62 26.78 -0.80
CA ALA A 28 -12.92 27.05 -1.40
C ALA A 28 -14.09 26.58 -0.53
N ALA A 29 -13.88 25.57 0.31
CA ALA A 29 -14.86 25.09 1.29
C ALA A 29 -14.91 25.91 2.60
N GLY A 30 -14.05 26.94 2.74
CA GLY A 30 -14.01 27.81 3.91
C GLY A 30 -13.01 27.40 5.00
N ALA A 31 -12.10 26.46 4.73
CA ALA A 31 -11.05 26.11 5.68
C ALA A 31 -10.04 27.25 5.90
N SER A 32 -9.47 27.32 7.10
CA SER A 32 -8.30 28.17 7.37
C SER A 32 -7.09 27.67 6.57
N ASP A 33 -6.09 28.53 6.37
CA ASP A 33 -4.87 28.19 5.63
C ASP A 33 -4.13 27.01 6.29
N GLU A 34 -4.03 27.03 7.62
CA GLU A 34 -3.39 25.99 8.41
C GLU A 34 -4.07 24.62 8.22
N VAL A 35 -5.41 24.58 8.32
CA VAL A 35 -6.17 23.33 8.14
C VAL A 35 -6.09 22.83 6.70
N ALA A 36 -6.22 23.72 5.71
CA ALA A 36 -6.11 23.35 4.31
C ALA A 36 -4.73 22.76 3.98
N GLN A 37 -3.68 23.36 4.55
CA GLN A 37 -2.31 22.90 4.38
C GLN A 37 -2.09 21.53 5.05
N GLU A 38 -2.52 21.36 6.30
CA GLU A 38 -2.37 20.11 7.04
C GLU A 38 -3.11 18.95 6.35
N VAL A 39 -4.32 19.18 5.84
CA VAL A 39 -5.07 18.19 5.07
C VAL A 39 -4.32 17.82 3.78
N ALA A 40 -3.84 18.81 3.04
CA ALA A 40 -3.10 18.56 1.81
C ALA A 40 -1.82 17.74 2.06
N ASP A 41 -1.12 17.99 3.17
CA ASP A 41 0.04 17.20 3.60
C ASP A 41 -0.32 15.77 3.96
N LYS A 42 -1.30 15.55 4.85
CA LYS A 42 -1.72 14.21 5.27
C LYS A 42 -2.23 13.37 4.11
N VAL A 43 -3.06 13.95 3.23
CA VAL A 43 -3.55 13.23 2.04
C VAL A 43 -2.40 12.87 1.12
N THR A 44 -1.44 13.77 0.90
CA THR A 44 -0.27 13.46 0.06
C THR A 44 0.54 12.31 0.64
N GLU A 45 0.76 12.31 1.95
CA GLU A 45 1.47 11.23 2.64
C GLU A 45 0.76 9.88 2.47
N GLU A 46 -0.56 9.84 2.67
CA GLU A 46 -1.35 8.62 2.53
C GLU A 46 -1.40 8.11 1.09
N VAL A 47 -1.53 8.99 0.09
CA VAL A 47 -1.56 8.56 -1.32
C VAL A 47 -0.20 7.99 -1.76
N HIS A 48 0.90 8.34 -1.09
CA HIS A 48 2.20 7.71 -1.32
C HIS A 48 2.39 6.35 -0.62
N LYS A 49 1.50 6.00 0.32
CA LYS A 49 1.53 4.71 1.00
C LYS A 49 0.76 3.67 0.20
N VAL A 50 1.47 2.62 -0.22
CA VAL A 50 0.86 1.39 -0.75
C VAL A 50 1.43 0.25 0.06
N SER A 51 0.57 -0.60 0.60
CA SER A 51 1.02 -1.76 1.37
C SER A 51 1.81 -2.71 0.46
N SER A 52 2.80 -3.40 1.05
CA SER A 52 3.56 -4.42 0.34
C SER A 52 2.67 -5.57 -0.16
N SER A 53 1.57 -5.86 0.55
CA SER A 53 0.55 -6.84 0.12
C SER A 53 -0.16 -6.39 -1.15
N THR A 54 -0.61 -5.14 -1.23
CA THR A 54 -1.24 -4.61 -2.47
C THR A 54 -0.25 -4.61 -3.63
N ILE A 55 1.03 -4.28 -3.37
CA ILE A 55 2.07 -4.40 -4.40
C ILE A 55 2.20 -5.86 -4.86
N ARG A 56 2.20 -6.82 -3.93
CA ARG A 56 2.29 -8.25 -4.23
C ARG A 56 1.09 -8.75 -5.06
N GLU A 57 -0.11 -8.34 -4.71
CA GLU A 57 -1.33 -8.69 -5.45
C GLU A 57 -1.29 -8.16 -6.88
N LEU A 58 -0.89 -6.89 -7.06
CA LEU A 58 -0.72 -6.31 -8.39
C LEU A 58 0.34 -7.05 -9.19
N GLN A 59 1.48 -7.36 -8.55
CA GLN A 59 2.56 -8.11 -9.18
C GLN A 59 2.08 -9.48 -9.67
N LEU A 60 1.39 -10.24 -8.83
CA LEU A 60 0.84 -11.56 -9.20
C LEU A 60 -0.22 -11.45 -10.30
N LYS A 61 -1.12 -10.47 -10.22
CA LYS A 61 -2.15 -10.23 -11.24
C LYS A 61 -1.55 -9.98 -12.63
N TYR A 62 -0.48 -9.22 -12.73
CA TYR A 62 0.17 -8.95 -14.02
C TYR A 62 1.09 -10.09 -14.44
N LEU A 63 1.79 -10.75 -13.51
CA LEU A 63 2.57 -11.95 -13.80
C LEU A 63 1.67 -13.05 -14.36
N GLU A 64 0.53 -13.33 -13.74
CA GLU A 64 -0.40 -14.36 -14.24
C GLU A 64 -0.85 -14.11 -15.68
N LYS A 65 -1.02 -12.85 -16.07
CA LYS A 65 -1.43 -12.49 -17.44
C LYS A 65 -0.31 -12.58 -18.46
N LEU A 66 0.94 -12.32 -18.05
CA LEU A 66 2.07 -12.16 -18.96
C LEU A 66 3.02 -13.37 -18.95
N ASP A 67 3.18 -14.02 -17.79
CA ASP A 67 4.00 -15.20 -17.53
C ASP A 67 3.40 -16.03 -16.37
N PRO A 68 2.41 -16.90 -16.66
CA PRO A 68 1.74 -17.72 -15.65
C PRO A 68 2.69 -18.62 -14.85
N GLU A 69 3.78 -19.11 -15.46
CA GLU A 69 4.72 -20.01 -14.80
C GLU A 69 5.55 -19.28 -13.74
N SER A 70 5.98 -18.05 -14.04
CA SER A 70 6.63 -17.20 -13.04
C SER A 70 5.67 -16.79 -11.91
N SER A 71 4.38 -16.59 -12.21
CA SER A 71 3.36 -16.36 -11.17
C SER A 71 3.28 -17.54 -10.18
N LYS A 72 3.18 -18.77 -10.69
CA LYS A 72 3.18 -19.99 -9.86
C LYS A 72 4.44 -20.10 -8.99
N LYS A 73 5.62 -19.84 -9.56
CA LYS A 73 6.90 -19.87 -8.84
C LYS A 73 6.93 -18.81 -7.72
N MET A 74 6.41 -17.62 -7.98
CA MET A 74 6.32 -16.54 -6.99
C MET A 74 5.41 -16.93 -5.81
N ILE A 75 4.25 -17.52 -6.10
CA ILE A 75 3.33 -18.01 -5.05
C ILE A 75 4.02 -19.07 -4.18
N GLN A 76 4.72 -20.02 -4.80
CA GLN A 76 5.48 -21.04 -4.07
C GLN A 76 6.58 -20.44 -3.19
N TYR A 77 7.28 -19.41 -3.69
CA TYR A 77 8.28 -18.70 -2.92
C TYR A 77 7.67 -18.03 -1.68
N ASP A 78 6.53 -17.36 -1.82
CA ASP A 78 5.86 -16.70 -0.69
C ASP A 78 5.39 -17.69 0.37
N ILE A 79 4.89 -18.86 -0.04
CA ILE A 79 4.52 -19.95 0.87
C ILE A 79 5.74 -20.44 1.65
N ARG A 80 6.88 -20.67 0.98
CA ARG A 80 8.13 -21.12 1.62
C ARG A 80 8.71 -20.09 2.58
N LYS A 81 8.45 -18.80 2.33
CA LYS A 81 8.98 -17.69 3.14
C LYS A 81 8.12 -17.34 4.35
N LYS A 82 6.89 -17.81 4.45
CA LYS A 82 6.14 -17.69 5.70
C LYS A 82 6.97 -18.38 6.79
N PRO A 83 7.25 -17.71 7.93
CA PRO A 83 7.86 -18.40 9.06
C PRO A 83 7.04 -19.66 9.32
N GLN A 84 7.72 -20.79 9.52
CA GLN A 84 7.14 -21.82 10.36
C GLN A 84 6.91 -21.12 11.71
N GLU A 85 5.69 -20.66 11.98
CA GLU A 85 5.21 -20.54 13.36
C GLU A 85 5.09 -21.97 13.90
N SER A 86 6.23 -22.66 13.97
CA SER A 86 6.40 -23.92 14.65
C SER A 86 6.55 -23.58 16.12
N ALA A 87 5.50 -23.88 16.86
CA ALA A 87 5.55 -24.38 18.23
C ALA A 87 6.98 -24.61 18.75
N SER A 88 7.46 -23.70 19.59
CA SER A 88 8.55 -23.96 20.52
C SER A 88 8.00 -23.82 21.94
N GLU A 89 7.51 -24.94 22.45
CA GLU A 89 7.79 -25.44 23.79
C GLU A 89 7.41 -24.56 24.99
N GLU A 90 6.13 -24.55 25.37
CA GLU A 90 5.79 -24.63 26.80
C GLU A 90 5.88 -26.10 27.21
N SER A 91 7.09 -26.55 27.57
CA SER A 91 7.24 -27.72 28.41
C SER A 91 6.58 -27.43 29.75
N VAL A 92 5.39 -28.01 29.95
CA VAL A 92 4.74 -28.13 31.25
C VAL A 92 5.74 -28.78 32.20
N ASN A 93 6.35 -27.96 33.07
CA ASN A 93 7.21 -28.45 34.13
C ASN A 93 6.32 -28.86 35.30
N PHE A 94 5.70 -30.04 35.19
CA PHE A 94 5.07 -30.70 36.33
C PHE A 94 6.18 -31.39 37.14
N ASN A 95 6.88 -30.61 37.97
CA ASN A 95 7.65 -31.17 39.07
C ASN A 95 7.01 -30.71 40.38
N VAL A 96 6.12 -31.59 40.84
CA VAL A 96 5.97 -32.03 42.24
C VAL A 96 6.92 -31.35 43.22
N LEU A 97 6.35 -30.52 44.10
CA LEU A 97 6.64 -30.47 45.54
C LEU A 97 5.35 -30.14 46.29
#